data_AF-A0AAU0S4R2-F1
#
_entry.id   AF-A0AAU0S4R2-F1
#
_cell.length_a   1.000
_cell.length_b   1.000
_cell.length_c   1.000
_cell.angle_alpha   90.00
_cell.angle_beta   90.00
_cell.angle_gamma   90.00
#
_symmetry.space_group_name_H-M   'P 1'
#
loop_
_entity.id
_entity.type
_entity.pdbx_description
1 polymer ?
#
loop_
_entity_poly.entity_id
_entity_poly.type
_entity_poly.pdbx_seq_one_letter_code
_entity_poly.pdbx_strand_id
1 'polypeptide(L)'
;MPTPKVALDTLRDRIAEGITANVKAYNVPAVCVRVGIQEGVEPGDADEAFRSRRVYVKNRLVQLEKSALLTIAAVVLKEFDIPNLAEIVSELTVHATHRITEITRRDALKVLNRLDTLFNDVDLFDGLNIVSSEHLSYDGIDNHLNFLPSLAKDIVQHYVRNPDYSTEELLIRCGALTCSQTNFFALLEKLLHPVVRRGDEQNELATQLNAVLRPDGFQAVVVGEQSTHPIYAVQRMGTGVAGAVKNLIFASVGPKPELVLRDAISNDIEITKHADMCLVFDRPLPASGLTWLDMAEWWLERQGLAELKSARQSLGERLKRSVELSHSPGEYAIFRTYHEVFGPKLGDRLPALIPQVYLHYDPFTQAERVQLGKGSVLARQRMDFLMLLDGRVRIVIEVDGQQHYAEGGRASPAHYAKMVEEDRRLRLQGYELYRFGGAECTDADKSNDRYVVGPQAKKVVIDFFERLFDRHKVKP
;
A
#
# COMPACT_ATOMS: atom_id res chain seq x y z
N MET A 1 4.89 21.52 9.76
CA MET A 1 5.76 22.49 9.06
C MET A 1 5.36 22.55 7.59
N PRO A 2 5.46 23.69 6.91
CA PRO A 2 5.24 23.73 5.46
C PRO A 2 6.41 22.98 4.80
N THR A 3 6.10 21.83 4.23
CA THR A 3 6.98 21.09 3.31
C THR A 3 7.52 22.04 2.24
N PRO A 4 8.76 21.86 1.74
CA PRO A 4 9.14 22.49 0.49
C PRO A 4 8.16 22.00 -0.57
N LYS A 5 7.19 22.85 -0.92
CA LYS A 5 6.35 22.65 -2.10
C LYS A 5 7.33 22.73 -3.26
N VAL A 6 7.64 21.59 -3.89
CA VAL A 6 8.33 21.61 -5.18
C VAL A 6 7.53 22.55 -6.08
N ALA A 7 8.16 23.65 -6.46
CA ALA A 7 7.49 24.67 -7.24
C ALA A 7 7.12 24.07 -8.60
N LEU A 8 5.94 24.42 -9.14
CA LEU A 8 5.56 23.96 -10.48
C LEU A 8 6.58 24.39 -11.53
N ASP A 9 7.27 25.50 -11.31
CA ASP A 9 8.35 25.93 -12.20
C ASP A 9 9.54 24.96 -12.22
N THR A 10 9.84 24.30 -11.10
CA THR A 10 10.85 23.23 -11.04
C THR A 10 10.46 22.03 -11.90
N LEU A 11 9.18 21.63 -11.90
CA LEU A 11 8.69 20.56 -12.78
C LEU A 11 8.81 20.97 -14.26
N ARG A 12 8.46 22.22 -14.60
CA ARG A 12 8.62 22.75 -15.97
C ARG A 12 10.07 22.74 -16.41
N ASP A 13 10.98 23.17 -15.53
CA ASP A 13 12.42 23.17 -15.78
C ASP A 13 12.95 21.75 -16.04
N ARG A 14 12.57 20.76 -15.22
CA ARG A 14 13.01 19.37 -15.40
C ARG A 14 12.45 18.71 -16.66
N ILE A 15 11.20 18.99 -17.04
CA ILE A 15 10.65 18.53 -18.31
C ILE A 15 11.45 19.12 -19.48
N ALA A 16 11.69 20.44 -19.46
CA ALA A 16 12.44 21.12 -20.49
C ALA A 16 13.88 20.59 -20.59
N GLU A 17 14.62 20.56 -19.48
CA GLU A 17 15.99 20.03 -19.42
C GLU A 17 16.07 18.59 -19.94
N GLY A 18 15.17 17.72 -19.47
CA GLY A 18 15.13 16.32 -19.87
C GLY A 18 14.93 16.11 -21.37
N ILE A 19 13.99 16.84 -21.97
CA ILE A 19 13.78 16.79 -23.43
C ILE A 19 15.03 17.35 -24.16
N THR A 20 15.57 18.49 -23.71
CA THR A 20 16.69 19.12 -24.42
C THR A 20 18.01 18.36 -24.32
N ALA A 21 18.21 17.59 -23.25
CA ALA A 21 19.39 16.74 -23.09
C ALA A 21 19.35 15.53 -24.05
N ASN A 22 18.15 15.02 -24.35
CA ASN A 22 17.96 13.80 -25.14
C ASN A 22 17.58 14.04 -26.61
N VAL A 23 17.22 15.28 -26.98
CA VAL A 23 16.64 15.59 -28.31
C VAL A 23 17.41 16.70 -29.02
N LYS A 24 17.75 16.45 -30.30
CA LYS A 24 18.35 17.45 -31.20
C LYS A 24 17.37 18.57 -31.52
N ALA A 25 17.87 19.80 -31.69
CA ALA A 25 17.04 21.02 -31.79
C ALA A 25 15.91 20.94 -32.83
N TYR A 26 16.20 20.45 -34.03
CA TYR A 26 15.21 20.33 -35.12
C TYR A 26 14.12 19.28 -34.86
N ASN A 27 14.34 18.34 -33.93
CA ASN A 27 13.36 17.33 -33.54
C ASN A 27 12.50 17.76 -32.33
N VAL A 28 12.89 18.81 -31.59
CA VAL A 28 12.19 19.24 -30.36
C VAL A 28 10.71 19.53 -30.61
N PRO A 29 10.29 20.25 -31.65
CA PRO A 29 8.86 20.47 -31.92
C PRO A 29 8.07 19.18 -32.11
N ALA A 30 8.62 18.22 -32.87
CA ALA A 30 7.98 16.93 -33.10
C ALA A 30 7.87 16.10 -31.81
N VAL A 31 8.86 16.19 -30.92
CA VAL A 31 8.78 15.56 -29.58
C VAL A 31 7.72 16.25 -28.74
N CYS A 32 7.65 17.59 -28.74
CA CYS A 32 6.60 18.33 -28.03
C CYS A 32 5.19 17.91 -28.45
N VAL A 33 4.95 17.65 -29.75
CA VAL A 33 3.68 17.09 -30.21
C VAL A 33 3.45 15.69 -29.64
N ARG A 34 4.44 14.80 -29.80
CA ARG A 34 4.32 13.40 -29.37
C ARG A 34 4.06 13.26 -27.86
N VAL A 35 4.67 14.10 -27.04
CA VAL A 35 4.50 14.06 -25.58
C VAL A 35 3.32 14.90 -25.06
N GLY A 36 2.56 15.54 -25.96
CA GLY A 36 1.36 16.30 -25.62
C GLY A 36 1.60 17.71 -25.06
N ILE A 37 2.76 18.32 -25.35
CA ILE A 37 3.08 19.71 -25.00
C ILE A 37 2.41 20.69 -25.98
N GLN A 38 2.21 20.30 -27.24
CA GLN A 38 1.55 21.10 -28.27
C GLN A 38 0.74 20.20 -29.22
N GLU A 39 -0.25 20.74 -29.92
CA GLU A 39 -1.16 19.95 -30.78
C GLU A 39 -0.54 19.57 -32.13
N GLY A 40 0.34 20.42 -32.66
CA GLY A 40 0.99 20.25 -33.96
C GLY A 40 2.30 21.03 -34.04
N VAL A 41 3.06 20.83 -35.12
CA VAL A 41 4.27 21.64 -35.39
C VAL A 41 3.87 22.84 -36.24
N GLU A 42 4.13 24.05 -35.73
CA GLU A 42 3.75 25.31 -36.37
C GLU A 42 4.89 25.88 -37.23
N PRO A 43 4.58 26.72 -38.25
CA PRO A 43 5.60 27.45 -38.99
C PRO A 43 6.47 28.32 -38.06
N GLY A 44 7.79 28.12 -38.10
CA GLY A 44 8.76 28.84 -37.25
C GLY A 44 9.15 28.13 -35.95
N ASP A 45 8.49 27.01 -35.61
CA ASP A 45 8.83 26.21 -34.41
C ASP A 45 10.28 25.70 -34.45
N ALA A 46 10.75 25.27 -35.62
CA ALA A 46 12.12 24.78 -35.78
C ALA A 46 13.15 25.88 -35.50
N ASP A 47 12.90 27.11 -35.96
CA ASP A 47 13.81 28.24 -35.74
C ASP A 47 13.80 28.71 -34.28
N GLU A 48 12.63 28.75 -33.64
CA GLU A 48 12.51 29.06 -32.20
C GLU A 48 13.23 28.01 -31.34
N ALA A 49 13.01 26.72 -31.61
CA ALA A 49 13.68 25.62 -30.95
C ALA A 49 15.20 25.64 -31.16
N PHE A 50 15.67 26.10 -32.33
CA PHE A 50 17.09 26.24 -32.63
C PHE A 50 17.74 27.37 -31.82
N ARG A 51 17.04 28.49 -31.61
CA ARG A 51 17.53 29.61 -30.78
C ARG A 51 17.70 29.20 -29.31
N SER A 52 16.74 28.47 -28.76
CA SER A 52 16.86 27.87 -27.43
C SER A 52 15.84 26.78 -27.21
N ARG A 53 16.28 25.53 -27.27
CA ARG A 53 15.45 24.35 -27.03
C ARG A 53 14.75 24.41 -25.67
N ARG A 54 15.45 24.88 -24.63
CA ARG A 54 14.92 24.90 -23.26
C ARG A 54 13.82 25.95 -23.13
N VAL A 55 14.03 27.14 -23.67
CA VAL A 55 13.03 28.23 -23.63
C VAL A 55 11.81 27.85 -24.47
N TYR A 56 12.02 27.27 -25.65
CA TYR A 56 10.95 26.77 -26.51
C TYR A 56 10.01 25.82 -25.76
N VAL A 57 10.56 24.81 -25.09
CA VAL A 57 9.78 23.84 -24.31
C VAL A 57 9.14 24.53 -23.10
N LYS A 58 9.91 25.28 -22.31
CA LYS A 58 9.43 25.90 -21.06
C LYS A 58 8.25 26.83 -21.31
N ASN A 59 8.31 27.69 -22.34
CA ASN A 59 7.23 28.65 -22.66
C ASN A 59 5.88 27.96 -22.90
N ARG A 60 5.90 26.80 -23.56
CA ARG A 60 4.70 26.00 -23.85
C ARG A 60 4.15 25.29 -22.60
N LEU A 61 4.96 25.12 -21.56
CA LEU A 61 4.56 24.53 -20.28
C LEU A 61 4.04 25.56 -19.26
N VAL A 62 4.31 26.87 -19.44
CA VAL A 62 3.99 27.91 -18.44
C VAL A 62 2.50 27.97 -18.13
N GLN A 63 1.65 27.87 -19.15
CA GLN A 63 0.18 27.99 -19.01
C GLN A 63 -0.48 26.70 -18.54
N LEU A 64 0.27 25.59 -18.45
CA LEU A 64 -0.28 24.30 -18.06
C LEU A 64 -0.41 24.18 -16.54
N GLU A 65 -1.53 23.61 -16.12
CA GLU A 65 -1.80 23.25 -14.73
C GLU A 65 -1.04 21.99 -14.29
N LYS A 66 -0.99 21.75 -12.97
CA LYS A 66 -0.21 20.66 -12.36
C LYS A 66 -0.54 19.28 -12.95
N SER A 67 -1.82 18.96 -13.14
CA SER A 67 -2.33 17.70 -13.72
C SER A 67 -1.81 17.46 -15.14
N ALA A 68 -1.88 18.49 -15.98
CA ALA A 68 -1.36 18.45 -17.35
C ALA A 68 0.16 18.26 -17.37
N LEU A 69 0.90 19.01 -16.55
CA LEU A 69 2.35 18.89 -16.42
C LEU A 69 2.78 17.48 -15.96
N LEU A 70 2.06 16.88 -15.00
CA LEU A 70 2.35 15.52 -14.54
C LEU A 70 2.04 14.46 -15.61
N THR A 71 0.98 14.64 -16.39
CA THR A 71 0.68 13.78 -17.54
C THR A 71 1.80 13.83 -18.56
N ILE A 72 2.25 15.03 -18.94
CA ILE A 72 3.37 15.24 -19.86
C ILE A 72 4.65 14.62 -19.30
N ALA A 73 4.98 14.89 -18.04
CA ALA A 73 6.17 14.33 -17.41
C ALA A 73 6.17 12.80 -17.42
N ALA A 74 5.02 12.17 -17.17
CA ALA A 74 4.88 10.72 -17.23
C ALA A 74 5.08 10.16 -18.65
N VAL A 75 4.64 10.88 -19.70
CA VAL A 75 4.91 10.49 -21.10
C VAL A 75 6.38 10.66 -21.45
N VAL A 76 6.99 11.78 -21.04
CA VAL A 76 8.42 12.06 -21.23
C VAL A 76 9.30 10.98 -20.57
N LEU A 77 8.97 10.57 -19.34
CA LEU A 77 9.70 9.52 -18.62
C LEU A 77 9.52 8.11 -19.20
N LYS A 78 8.47 7.87 -19.99
CA LYS A 78 8.33 6.61 -20.75
C LYS A 78 9.26 6.56 -21.97
N GLU A 79 9.63 7.72 -22.49
CA GLU A 79 10.43 7.85 -23.70
C GLU A 79 11.91 8.06 -23.41
N PHE A 80 12.24 8.75 -22.31
CA PHE A 80 13.60 9.12 -21.96
C PHE A 80 13.89 8.79 -20.49
N ASP A 81 15.09 8.27 -20.23
CA ASP A 81 15.60 8.06 -18.88
C ASP A 81 16.13 9.39 -18.32
N ILE A 82 15.31 10.06 -17.50
CA ILE A 82 15.61 11.38 -16.92
C ILE A 82 15.44 11.29 -15.39
N PRO A 83 16.47 10.87 -14.64
CA PRO A 83 16.39 10.63 -13.20
C PRO A 83 15.90 11.85 -12.40
N ASN A 84 16.40 13.04 -12.71
CA ASN A 84 16.00 14.28 -12.02
C ASN A 84 14.52 14.65 -12.24
N LEU A 85 13.92 14.23 -13.37
CA LEU A 85 12.49 14.42 -13.61
C LEU A 85 11.67 13.36 -12.88
N ALA A 86 12.14 12.11 -12.86
CA ALA A 86 11.51 11.01 -12.13
C ALA A 86 11.42 11.32 -10.63
N GLU A 87 12.48 11.87 -10.06
CA GLU A 87 12.53 12.34 -8.67
C GLU A 87 11.46 13.40 -8.38
N ILE A 88 11.40 14.46 -9.18
CA ILE A 88 10.40 15.54 -9.01
C ILE A 88 8.96 15.02 -9.19
N VAL A 89 8.72 14.12 -10.15
CA VAL A 89 7.42 13.48 -10.34
C VAL A 89 7.05 12.65 -9.12
N SER A 90 7.98 11.84 -8.59
CA SER A 90 7.79 11.04 -7.38
C SER A 90 7.43 11.92 -6.17
N GLU A 91 8.15 13.03 -5.98
CA GLU A 91 7.89 14.01 -4.92
C GLU A 91 6.50 14.67 -5.03
N LEU A 92 6.06 14.98 -6.25
CA LEU A 92 4.77 15.63 -6.51
C LEU A 92 3.57 14.67 -6.54
N THR A 93 3.81 13.36 -6.58
CA THR A 93 2.80 12.29 -6.68
C THR A 93 2.87 11.32 -5.50
N VAL A 94 3.76 10.34 -5.55
CA VAL A 94 3.90 9.24 -4.58
C VAL A 94 4.19 9.78 -3.17
N HIS A 95 5.12 10.74 -3.06
CA HIS A 95 5.54 11.31 -1.77
C HIS A 95 4.83 12.62 -1.42
N ALA A 96 3.86 13.07 -2.21
CA ALA A 96 3.06 14.25 -1.87
C ALA A 96 2.08 13.96 -0.71
N THR A 97 1.66 12.70 -0.57
CA THR A 97 0.66 12.27 0.41
C THR A 97 1.24 11.61 1.64
N HIS A 98 2.44 11.01 1.52
CA HIS A 98 3.07 10.25 2.60
C HIS A 98 4.57 10.55 2.62
N ARG A 99 5.01 11.23 3.67
CA ARG A 99 6.42 11.62 3.86
C ARG A 99 6.95 11.16 5.20
N ILE A 100 8.21 10.75 5.21
CA ILE A 100 8.96 10.69 6.45
C ILE A 100 9.25 12.11 6.95
N THR A 101 9.16 12.28 8.25
CA THR A 101 9.48 13.51 8.97
C THR A 101 10.99 13.71 9.05
N GLU A 102 11.43 14.94 9.32
CA GLU A 102 12.84 15.20 9.63
C GLU A 102 13.31 14.41 10.86
N ILE A 103 12.42 14.14 11.82
CA ILE A 103 12.70 13.33 13.01
C ILE A 103 13.11 11.92 12.56
N THR A 104 12.31 11.27 11.72
CA THR A 104 12.64 9.95 11.17
C THR A 104 13.93 9.96 10.35
N ARG A 105 14.19 11.02 9.57
CA ARG A 105 15.48 11.15 8.87
C ARG A 105 16.64 11.17 9.85
N ARG A 106 16.59 12.04 10.87
CA ARG A 106 17.64 12.15 11.89
C ARG A 106 17.84 10.84 12.64
N ASP A 107 16.76 10.19 13.04
CA ASP A 107 16.84 8.93 13.76
C ASP A 107 17.39 7.78 12.89
N ALA A 108 17.07 7.77 11.59
CA ALA A 108 17.73 6.87 10.64
C ALA A 108 19.24 7.17 10.53
N LEU A 109 19.67 8.44 10.44
CA LEU A 109 21.10 8.77 10.42
C LEU A 109 21.83 8.35 11.71
N LYS A 110 21.17 8.45 12.88
CA LYS A 110 21.72 7.94 14.15
C LYS A 110 21.86 6.43 14.18
N VAL A 111 20.96 5.69 13.53
CA VAL A 111 21.13 4.23 13.33
C VAL A 111 22.41 3.96 12.53
N LEU A 112 22.69 4.76 11.50
CA LEU A 112 23.88 4.60 10.65
C LEU A 112 25.21 4.93 11.36
N ASN A 113 25.20 5.72 12.44
CA ASN A 113 26.40 5.96 13.27
C ASN A 113 26.95 4.68 13.92
N ARG A 114 26.15 3.61 13.99
CA ARG A 114 26.56 2.32 14.58
C ARG A 114 27.33 1.44 13.61
N LEU A 115 27.41 1.83 12.34
CA LEU A 115 28.14 1.09 11.33
C LEU A 115 29.64 1.41 11.43
N ASP A 116 30.47 0.38 11.43
CA ASP A 116 31.93 0.54 11.44
C ASP A 116 32.43 1.21 10.16
N THR A 117 31.85 0.84 9.01
CA THR A 117 32.05 1.54 7.75
C THR A 117 30.72 1.76 7.03
N LEU A 118 30.59 2.91 6.36
CA LEU A 118 29.33 3.29 5.74
C LEU A 118 28.99 2.39 4.53
N PHE A 119 29.91 2.26 3.58
CA PHE A 119 29.68 1.55 2.31
C PHE A 119 30.52 0.28 2.12
N ASN A 120 31.26 -0.20 3.15
CA ASN A 120 32.18 -1.33 3.06
C ASN A 120 33.07 -1.25 1.81
N ASP A 121 33.03 -2.25 0.92
CA ASP A 121 33.88 -2.33 -0.28
C ASP A 121 33.39 -1.47 -1.46
N VAL A 122 32.30 -0.71 -1.28
CA VAL A 122 31.78 0.19 -2.31
C VAL A 122 32.36 1.59 -2.14
N ASP A 123 32.64 2.26 -3.26
CA ASP A 123 33.19 3.62 -3.27
C ASP A 123 32.31 4.59 -2.45
N LEU A 124 32.98 5.35 -1.58
CA LEU A 124 32.34 6.29 -0.67
C LEU A 124 31.59 7.39 -1.44
N PHE A 125 32.22 7.97 -2.46
CA PHE A 125 31.65 9.09 -3.20
C PHE A 125 30.48 8.65 -4.07
N ASP A 126 30.54 7.44 -4.65
CA ASP A 126 29.39 6.83 -5.34
C ASP A 126 28.16 6.77 -4.42
N GLY A 127 28.35 6.38 -3.16
CA GLY A 127 27.28 6.33 -2.16
C GLY A 127 26.79 7.72 -1.71
N LEU A 128 27.71 8.65 -1.44
CA LEU A 128 27.37 10.01 -0.99
C LEU A 128 26.67 10.85 -2.08
N ASN A 129 27.01 10.61 -3.35
CA ASN A 129 26.38 11.26 -4.50
C ASN A 129 24.88 10.95 -4.65
N ILE A 130 24.36 9.93 -3.96
CA ILE A 130 22.91 9.65 -3.93
C ILE A 130 22.15 10.81 -3.29
N VAL A 131 22.69 11.42 -2.24
CA VAL A 131 22.01 12.48 -1.46
C VAL A 131 22.61 13.88 -1.67
N SER A 132 23.84 13.96 -2.17
CA SER A 132 24.54 15.22 -2.40
C SER A 132 23.89 16.07 -3.49
N SER A 133 23.74 17.37 -3.21
CA SER A 133 23.27 18.35 -4.19
C SER A 133 24.32 18.73 -5.24
N GLU A 134 25.59 18.50 -4.93
CA GLU A 134 26.71 18.66 -5.87
C GLU A 134 27.38 17.32 -6.14
N HIS A 135 27.95 17.16 -7.34
CA HIS A 135 28.67 15.94 -7.67
C HIS A 135 30.02 15.91 -6.97
N LEU A 136 30.15 14.98 -6.03
CA LEU A 136 31.35 14.73 -5.26
C LEU A 136 32.23 13.75 -6.03
N SER A 137 33.47 14.13 -6.29
CA SER A 137 34.48 13.24 -6.84
C SER A 137 35.82 13.57 -6.20
N TYR A 138 36.64 12.54 -5.99
CA TYR A 138 38.00 12.69 -5.53
C TYR A 138 38.88 11.68 -6.25
N ASP A 139 39.79 12.18 -7.07
CA ASP A 139 40.71 11.39 -7.90
C ASP A 139 42.06 11.14 -7.19
N GLY A 140 42.19 11.54 -5.92
CA GLY A 140 43.45 11.43 -5.17
C GLY A 140 44.52 12.44 -5.59
N ILE A 141 44.23 13.30 -6.57
CA ILE A 141 45.16 14.30 -7.08
C ILE A 141 44.75 15.65 -6.46
N ASP A 142 45.59 16.17 -5.57
CA ASP A 142 45.46 17.57 -5.14
C ASP A 142 45.84 18.48 -6.31
N ASN A 143 44.86 18.74 -7.20
CA ASN A 143 44.98 19.78 -8.20
C ASN A 143 45.02 21.13 -7.47
N HIS A 144 46.24 21.63 -7.24
CA HIS A 144 46.57 22.89 -6.56
C HIS A 144 45.97 24.15 -7.24
N LEU A 145 45.22 24.01 -8.32
CA LEU A 145 44.60 25.10 -9.09
C LEU A 145 43.19 25.46 -8.59
N ASN A 146 42.54 24.61 -7.77
CA ASN A 146 41.24 24.90 -7.17
C ASN A 146 41.39 25.27 -5.69
N PHE A 147 41.50 26.58 -5.42
CA PHE A 147 41.71 27.19 -4.09
C PHE A 147 40.46 27.25 -3.20
N LEU A 148 39.29 26.84 -3.68
CA LEU A 148 38.07 26.77 -2.88
C LEU A 148 37.97 25.40 -2.18
N PRO A 149 37.63 25.34 -0.88
CA PRO A 149 37.28 24.09 -0.22
C PRO A 149 36.05 23.50 -0.92
N SER A 150 36.17 22.29 -1.46
CA SER A 150 35.01 21.52 -1.91
C SER A 150 34.55 20.61 -0.76
N LEU A 151 33.26 20.28 -0.71
CA LEU A 151 32.76 19.29 0.25
C LEU A 151 33.52 17.96 0.11
N ALA A 152 33.91 17.58 -1.11
CA ALA A 152 34.74 16.40 -1.32
C ALA A 152 36.10 16.48 -0.59
N LYS A 153 36.79 17.63 -0.62
CA LYS A 153 38.04 17.84 0.15
C LYS A 153 37.80 17.81 1.66
N ASP A 154 36.70 18.42 2.12
CA ASP A 154 36.28 18.41 3.53
C ASP A 154 36.06 16.96 4.02
N ILE A 155 35.33 16.16 3.24
CA ILE A 155 35.09 14.73 3.52
C ILE A 155 36.40 13.93 3.56
N VAL A 156 37.30 14.13 2.59
CA VAL A 156 38.61 13.45 2.60
C VAL A 156 39.39 13.82 3.85
N GLN A 157 39.39 15.09 4.24
CA GLN A 157 40.13 15.56 5.41
C GLN A 157 39.53 15.04 6.73
N HIS A 158 38.20 15.12 6.88
CA HIS A 158 37.49 14.98 8.16
C HIS A 158 36.68 13.67 8.33
N TYR A 159 36.70 12.80 7.32
CA TYR A 159 36.10 11.47 7.43
C TYR A 159 37.10 10.37 7.01
N VAL A 160 37.85 10.59 5.93
CA VAL A 160 38.79 9.58 5.41
C VAL A 160 40.15 9.62 6.11
N ARG A 161 40.77 10.81 6.19
CA ARG A 161 42.13 10.97 6.77
C ARG A 161 42.11 11.14 8.27
N ASN A 162 41.16 11.92 8.78
CA ASN A 162 40.95 12.14 10.21
C ASN A 162 39.46 11.87 10.46
N PRO A 163 39.06 10.77 11.10
CA PRO A 163 37.64 10.44 11.26
C PRO A 163 37.02 11.23 12.42
N ASP A 164 37.03 12.57 12.34
CA ASP A 164 36.39 13.46 13.31
C ASP A 164 34.91 13.71 13.02
N TYR A 165 34.44 13.38 11.82
CA TYR A 165 33.00 13.33 11.51
C TYR A 165 32.38 12.00 11.89
N SER A 166 31.24 12.06 12.58
CA SER A 166 30.32 10.92 12.65
C SER A 166 29.67 10.70 11.27
N THR A 167 29.18 9.48 11.05
CA THR A 167 28.40 9.14 9.84
C THR A 167 27.19 10.06 9.67
N GLU A 168 26.51 10.41 10.76
CA GLU A 168 25.40 11.35 10.79
C GLU A 168 25.84 12.74 10.31
N GLU A 169 26.94 13.29 10.84
CA GLU A 169 27.45 14.60 10.44
C GLU A 169 27.85 14.63 8.96
N LEU A 170 28.56 13.60 8.49
CA LEU A 170 28.92 13.42 7.08
C LEU A 170 27.68 13.46 6.18
N LEU A 171 26.65 12.66 6.50
CA LEU A 171 25.44 12.56 5.69
C LEU A 171 24.60 13.85 5.73
N ILE A 172 24.57 14.56 6.86
CA ILE A 172 23.93 15.88 6.97
C ILE A 172 24.61 16.88 6.03
N ARG A 173 25.95 16.92 6.00
CA ARG A 173 26.72 17.79 5.08
C ARG A 173 26.48 17.45 3.62
N CYS A 174 26.32 16.17 3.31
CA CYS A 174 25.92 15.70 1.99
C CYS A 174 24.42 15.90 1.70
N GLY A 175 23.66 16.59 2.55
CA GLY A 175 22.27 16.93 2.26
C GLY A 175 21.23 15.86 2.57
N ALA A 176 21.53 14.83 3.38
CA ALA A 176 20.57 13.76 3.70
C ALA A 176 19.28 14.27 4.39
N LEU A 177 19.31 15.44 5.04
CA LEU A 177 18.10 16.05 5.63
C LEU A 177 17.25 16.83 4.62
N THR A 178 17.84 17.26 3.50
CA THR A 178 17.22 18.17 2.53
C THR A 178 16.96 17.52 1.17
N CYS A 179 17.58 16.38 0.87
CA CYS A 179 17.36 15.63 -0.36
C CYS A 179 15.90 15.13 -0.48
N SER A 180 15.46 14.74 -1.67
CA SER A 180 14.15 14.13 -1.86
C SER A 180 13.98 12.87 -1.00
N GLN A 181 12.74 12.47 -0.77
CA GLN A 181 12.47 11.20 -0.10
C GLN A 181 12.93 10.02 -0.95
N THR A 182 12.84 10.13 -2.28
CA THR A 182 13.37 9.13 -3.21
C THR A 182 14.87 8.92 -3.01
N ASN A 183 15.67 9.98 -2.96
CA ASN A 183 17.12 9.86 -2.75
C ASN A 183 17.46 9.39 -1.34
N PHE A 184 16.71 9.84 -0.33
CA PHE A 184 16.88 9.35 1.03
C PHE A 184 16.64 7.83 1.12
N PHE A 185 15.59 7.32 0.48
CA PHE A 185 15.32 5.88 0.42
C PHE A 185 16.38 5.15 -0.40
N ALA A 186 16.81 5.69 -1.54
CA ALA A 186 17.88 5.10 -2.35
C ALA A 186 19.19 4.95 -1.55
N LEU A 187 19.51 5.90 -0.66
CA LEU A 187 20.64 5.78 0.26
C LEU A 187 20.47 4.59 1.22
N LEU A 188 19.31 4.48 1.88
CA LEU A 188 19.04 3.36 2.79
C LEU A 188 19.06 2.00 2.07
N GLU A 189 18.48 1.94 0.87
CA GLU A 189 18.48 0.75 0.01
C GLU A 189 19.89 0.38 -0.43
N LYS A 190 20.73 1.36 -0.79
CA LYS A 190 22.14 1.13 -1.13
C LYS A 190 22.90 0.53 0.05
N LEU A 191 22.69 1.06 1.27
CA LEU A 191 23.33 0.56 2.49
C LEU A 191 22.87 -0.86 2.89
N LEU A 192 21.66 -1.22 2.51
CA LEU A 192 21.10 -2.57 2.66
C LEU A 192 21.38 -3.49 1.47
N HIS A 193 21.97 -3.00 0.39
CA HIS A 193 22.18 -3.80 -0.81
C HIS A 193 23.25 -4.88 -0.55
N PRO A 194 23.09 -6.12 -1.07
CA PRO A 194 24.04 -7.19 -0.81
C PRO A 194 25.45 -6.93 -1.35
N VAL A 195 25.64 -6.00 -2.28
CA VAL A 195 26.98 -5.56 -2.71
C VAL A 195 27.69 -4.75 -1.62
N VAL A 196 26.94 -4.02 -0.79
CA VAL A 196 27.48 -3.25 0.33
C VAL A 196 27.56 -4.11 1.59
N ARG A 197 26.51 -4.85 1.94
CA ARG A 197 26.40 -5.50 3.26
C ARG A 197 25.57 -6.77 3.20
N ARG A 198 25.97 -7.82 3.93
CA ARG A 198 25.36 -9.17 3.86
C ARG A 198 25.23 -9.81 5.24
N GLY A 199 24.42 -10.86 5.33
CA GLY A 199 24.34 -11.71 6.53
C GLY A 199 23.72 -10.98 7.72
N ASP A 200 24.26 -11.24 8.91
CA ASP A 200 23.70 -10.69 10.17
C ASP A 200 23.76 -9.16 10.22
N GLU A 201 24.83 -8.55 9.69
CA GLU A 201 24.98 -7.10 9.62
C GLU A 201 23.85 -6.45 8.80
N GLN A 202 23.49 -7.08 7.67
CA GLN A 202 22.41 -6.61 6.79
C GLN A 202 21.04 -6.72 7.47
N ASN A 203 20.79 -7.87 8.11
CA ASN A 203 19.54 -8.14 8.82
C ASN A 203 19.35 -7.19 10.00
N GLU A 204 20.40 -6.98 10.79
CA GLU A 204 20.38 -6.10 11.95
C GLU A 204 20.14 -4.65 11.53
N LEU A 205 20.83 -4.17 10.49
CA LEU A 205 20.60 -2.83 9.95
C LEU A 205 19.15 -2.67 9.47
N ALA A 206 18.59 -3.65 8.76
CA ALA A 206 17.20 -3.61 8.32
C ALA A 206 16.23 -3.55 9.50
N THR A 207 16.48 -4.30 10.57
CA THR A 207 15.68 -4.27 11.80
C THR A 207 15.72 -2.89 12.47
N GLN A 208 16.90 -2.30 12.61
CA GLN A 208 17.06 -1.00 13.27
C GLN A 208 16.45 0.14 12.43
N LEU A 209 16.66 0.13 11.10
CA LEU A 209 16.03 1.09 10.20
C LEU A 209 14.50 0.95 10.21
N ASN A 210 13.97 -0.27 10.24
CA ASN A 210 12.53 -0.49 10.34
C ASN A 210 11.94 0.05 11.64
N ALA A 211 12.67 0.03 12.76
CA ALA A 211 12.18 0.60 14.02
C ALA A 211 11.92 2.12 13.90
N VAL A 212 12.72 2.84 13.12
CA VAL A 212 12.59 4.30 12.93
C VAL A 212 11.71 4.68 11.74
N LEU A 213 11.60 3.84 10.71
CA LEU A 213 10.77 4.11 9.53
C LEU A 213 9.28 3.82 9.76
N ARG A 214 8.96 2.83 10.62
CA ARG A 214 7.58 2.39 10.90
C ARG A 214 6.65 3.50 11.41
N PRO A 215 7.07 4.38 12.34
CA PRO A 215 6.22 5.49 12.80
C PRO A 215 5.68 6.38 11.67
N ASP A 216 6.45 6.56 10.59
CA ASP A 216 6.05 7.33 9.41
C ASP A 216 5.45 6.45 8.29
N GLY A 217 5.18 5.18 8.57
CA GLY A 217 4.46 4.27 7.67
C GLY A 217 5.31 3.62 6.58
N PHE A 218 6.64 3.60 6.75
CA PHE A 218 7.58 2.96 5.81
C PHE A 218 8.33 1.79 6.46
N GLN A 219 8.80 0.87 5.63
CA GLN A 219 9.66 -0.23 6.03
C GLN A 219 10.55 -0.69 4.86
N ALA A 220 11.78 -1.09 5.16
CA ALA A 220 12.61 -1.88 4.29
C ALA A 220 12.11 -3.34 4.28
N VAL A 221 11.66 -3.82 3.12
CA VAL A 221 11.26 -5.22 2.88
C VAL A 221 12.18 -5.87 1.88
N VAL A 222 12.34 -7.19 1.98
CA VAL A 222 13.02 -7.98 0.96
C VAL A 222 12.15 -8.01 -0.31
N VAL A 223 12.70 -7.55 -1.43
CA VAL A 223 12.03 -7.50 -2.75
C VAL A 223 12.57 -8.49 -3.76
N GLY A 224 13.70 -9.11 -3.44
CA GLY A 224 14.37 -10.08 -4.29
C GLY A 224 15.63 -10.60 -3.62
N GLU A 225 16.42 -11.33 -4.39
CA GLU A 225 17.67 -11.92 -3.92
C GLU A 225 18.73 -11.82 -5.02
N GLN A 226 19.98 -11.63 -4.62
CA GLN A 226 21.16 -11.70 -5.48
C GLN A 226 22.17 -12.68 -4.86
N SER A 227 22.45 -13.78 -5.56
CA SER A 227 23.37 -14.82 -5.09
C SER A 227 23.06 -15.28 -3.65
N THR A 228 21.78 -15.57 -3.36
CA THR A 228 21.25 -15.97 -2.03
C THR A 228 21.27 -14.90 -0.94
N HIS A 229 21.66 -13.67 -1.27
CA HIS A 229 21.58 -12.54 -0.35
C HIS A 229 20.34 -11.68 -0.64
N PRO A 230 19.58 -11.24 0.38
CA PRO A 230 18.37 -10.47 0.17
C PRO A 230 18.68 -9.10 -0.43
N ILE A 231 17.80 -8.61 -1.29
CA ILE A 231 17.75 -7.23 -1.78
C ILE A 231 16.60 -6.55 -1.07
N TYR A 232 16.87 -5.43 -0.39
CA TYR A 232 15.86 -4.63 0.28
C TYR A 232 15.40 -3.46 -0.58
N ALA A 233 14.12 -3.11 -0.48
CA ALA A 233 13.60 -1.81 -0.90
C ALA A 233 12.80 -1.18 0.24
N VAL A 234 12.89 0.14 0.38
CA VAL A 234 12.04 0.89 1.30
C VAL A 234 10.70 1.10 0.63
N GLN A 235 9.70 0.47 1.19
CA GLN A 235 8.33 0.58 0.74
C GLN A 235 7.48 1.16 1.85
N ARG A 236 6.40 1.84 1.47
CA ARG A 236 5.30 2.06 2.42
C ARG A 236 4.88 0.69 2.95
N MET A 237 4.63 0.54 4.25
CA MET A 237 4.25 -0.74 4.86
C MET A 237 2.96 -1.28 4.22
N GLY A 238 3.09 -2.03 3.10
CA GLY A 238 2.16 -2.39 2.02
C GLY A 238 1.22 -1.29 1.47
N THR A 239 0.50 -1.39 0.36
CA THR A 239 0.22 -2.44 -0.65
C THR A 239 -0.18 -3.84 -0.15
N GLY A 240 -1.49 -4.08 -0.19
CA GLY A 240 -2.20 -5.36 -0.06
C GLY A 240 -3.64 -4.98 -0.34
N VAL A 241 -4.19 -5.33 -1.51
CA VAL A 241 -5.19 -4.53 -2.27
C VAL A 241 -4.76 -3.05 -2.39
N ALA A 242 -4.95 -2.42 -3.55
CA ALA A 242 -4.73 -0.98 -3.65
C ALA A 242 -5.71 -0.23 -2.71
N GLY A 243 -5.17 0.50 -1.74
CA GLY A 243 -5.93 1.26 -0.75
C GLY A 243 -5.75 0.78 0.69
N ALA A 244 -5.47 1.71 1.61
CA ALA A 244 -5.82 1.50 3.02
C ALA A 244 -7.32 1.14 3.07
N VAL A 245 -7.73 0.16 3.87
CA VAL A 245 -9.16 -0.03 4.13
C VAL A 245 -9.62 1.24 4.82
N LYS A 246 -10.31 2.10 4.07
CA LYS A 246 -10.76 3.40 4.59
C LYS A 246 -11.91 3.21 5.56
N ASN A 247 -12.78 2.24 5.28
CA ASN A 247 -13.90 1.83 6.12
C ASN A 247 -14.15 0.33 5.93
N LEU A 248 -14.24 -0.43 7.02
CA LEU A 248 -14.75 -1.79 7.00
C LEU A 248 -16.22 -1.73 7.44
N ILE A 249 -17.14 -2.00 6.50
CA ILE A 249 -18.58 -1.99 6.73
C ILE A 249 -19.06 -3.44 6.79
N PHE A 250 -19.63 -3.86 7.90
CA PHE A 250 -19.87 -5.27 8.20
C PHE A 250 -21.06 -5.48 9.13
N ALA A 251 -21.41 -6.76 9.34
CA ALA A 251 -22.39 -7.21 10.32
C ALA A 251 -23.72 -6.41 10.27
N SER A 252 -24.28 -6.17 9.08
CA SER A 252 -25.62 -5.55 9.02
C SER A 252 -26.66 -6.47 9.69
N VAL A 253 -27.53 -5.90 10.53
CA VAL A 253 -28.68 -6.59 11.15
C VAL A 253 -30.02 -6.10 10.58
N GLY A 254 -29.99 -5.41 9.45
CA GLY A 254 -31.14 -4.85 8.77
C GLY A 254 -30.95 -4.81 7.26
N PRO A 255 -31.70 -3.95 6.55
CA PRO A 255 -31.55 -3.77 5.11
C PRO A 255 -30.12 -3.41 4.70
N LYS A 256 -29.80 -3.61 3.41
CA LYS A 256 -28.50 -3.20 2.85
C LYS A 256 -28.29 -1.70 3.13
N PRO A 257 -27.12 -1.29 3.68
CA PRO A 257 -26.82 0.12 3.88
C PRO A 257 -26.73 0.86 2.54
N GLU A 258 -27.28 2.07 2.50
CA GLU A 258 -27.14 2.97 1.36
C GLU A 258 -25.88 3.81 1.57
N LEU A 259 -24.89 3.65 0.68
CA LEU A 259 -23.61 4.36 0.76
C LEU A 259 -23.58 5.44 -0.31
N VAL A 260 -23.02 6.61 -0.04
CA VAL A 260 -22.81 7.65 -1.05
C VAL A 260 -21.37 8.14 -0.95
N LEU A 261 -20.72 8.33 -2.10
CA LEU A 261 -19.46 9.05 -2.17
C LEU A 261 -19.78 10.55 -2.06
N ARG A 262 -19.54 11.14 -0.89
CA ARG A 262 -19.70 12.59 -0.68
C ARG A 262 -18.62 13.37 -1.40
N ASP A 263 -17.41 12.84 -1.39
CA ASP A 263 -16.26 13.36 -2.12
C ASP A 263 -15.52 12.19 -2.77
N ALA A 264 -15.56 12.15 -4.10
CA ALA A 264 -14.94 11.10 -4.90
C ALA A 264 -13.40 11.23 -4.97
N ILE A 265 -12.86 12.41 -4.69
CA ILE A 265 -11.41 12.70 -4.71
C ILE A 265 -10.79 12.17 -3.41
N SER A 266 -11.41 12.45 -2.26
CA SER A 266 -10.97 11.93 -0.96
C SER A 266 -11.43 10.48 -0.69
N ASN A 267 -12.41 9.98 -1.46
CA ASN A 267 -13.17 8.75 -1.21
C ASN A 267 -13.91 8.78 0.14
N ASP A 268 -14.51 9.91 0.49
CA ASP A 268 -15.34 10.02 1.68
C ASP A 268 -16.69 9.33 1.43
N ILE A 269 -16.89 8.22 2.12
CA ILE A 269 -18.11 7.40 2.07
C ILE A 269 -19.00 7.81 3.25
N GLU A 270 -20.25 8.18 2.96
CA GLU A 270 -21.30 8.33 3.97
C GLU A 270 -22.32 7.19 3.84
N ILE A 271 -22.86 6.71 4.96
CA ILE A 271 -24.04 5.84 4.97
C ILE A 271 -25.29 6.70 5.13
N THR A 272 -26.03 6.95 4.05
CA THR A 272 -27.21 7.83 4.02
C THR A 272 -28.47 7.16 4.56
N LYS A 273 -28.54 5.82 4.53
CA LYS A 273 -29.63 5.03 5.14
C LYS A 273 -29.11 3.76 5.80
N HIS A 274 -29.73 3.41 6.93
CA HIS A 274 -29.43 2.20 7.72
C HIS A 274 -28.01 2.18 8.33
N ALA A 275 -27.43 3.36 8.58
CA ALA A 275 -26.12 3.50 9.23
C ALA A 275 -26.10 2.86 10.63
N ASP A 276 -27.21 2.93 11.35
CA ASP A 276 -27.45 2.33 12.67
C ASP A 276 -27.55 0.80 12.63
N MET A 277 -27.86 0.23 11.46
CA MET A 277 -28.06 -1.22 11.29
C MET A 277 -26.77 -1.97 10.94
N CYS A 278 -25.70 -1.28 10.55
CA CYS A 278 -24.41 -1.87 10.21
C CYS A 278 -23.30 -1.39 11.15
N LEU A 279 -22.17 -2.09 11.13
CA LEU A 279 -20.97 -1.69 11.85
C LEU A 279 -19.98 -1.08 10.86
N VAL A 280 -19.32 0.00 11.29
CA VAL A 280 -18.24 0.65 10.56
C VAL A 280 -17.02 0.68 11.48
N PHE A 281 -16.03 -0.14 11.17
CA PHE A 281 -14.74 -0.05 11.85
C PHE A 281 -13.95 1.08 11.20
N ASP A 282 -13.75 2.13 11.98
CA ASP A 282 -13.31 3.47 11.60
C ASP A 282 -11.90 3.80 12.12
N ARG A 283 -11.18 2.78 12.63
CA ARG A 283 -9.79 2.90 13.03
C ARG A 283 -8.84 2.49 11.90
N PRO A 284 -7.61 3.02 11.87
CA PRO A 284 -6.55 2.48 11.04
C PRO A 284 -6.36 0.97 11.32
N LEU A 285 -6.33 0.16 10.27
CA LEU A 285 -6.04 -1.26 10.42
C LEU A 285 -4.56 -1.48 10.80
N PRO A 286 -4.26 -2.27 11.84
CA PRO A 286 -2.90 -2.62 12.18
C PRO A 286 -2.22 -3.40 11.05
N ALA A 287 -0.90 -3.20 10.88
CA ALA A 287 -0.12 -3.97 9.91
C ALA A 287 -0.07 -5.47 10.23
N SER A 288 -0.22 -5.82 11.52
CA SER A 288 -0.29 -7.17 12.07
C SER A 288 -1.62 -7.90 11.80
N GLY A 289 -2.56 -7.28 11.07
CA GLY A 289 -3.92 -7.79 10.93
C GLY A 289 -4.86 -7.25 12.01
N LEU A 290 -6.13 -7.68 11.95
CA LEU A 290 -7.16 -7.30 12.91
C LEU A 290 -7.45 -8.48 13.83
N THR A 291 -7.16 -8.33 15.12
CA THR A 291 -7.45 -9.34 16.14
C THR A 291 -8.81 -9.13 16.80
N TRP A 292 -9.26 -10.14 17.53
CA TRP A 292 -10.43 -10.06 18.38
C TRP A 292 -10.27 -9.02 19.50
N LEU A 293 -9.04 -8.86 20.03
CA LEU A 293 -8.75 -7.82 21.01
C LEU A 293 -8.94 -6.42 20.39
N ASP A 294 -8.37 -6.17 19.20
CA ASP A 294 -8.51 -4.88 18.51
C ASP A 294 -9.98 -4.51 18.29
N MET A 295 -10.80 -5.49 17.87
CA MET A 295 -12.24 -5.28 17.71
C MET A 295 -12.94 -5.03 19.04
N ALA A 296 -12.56 -5.73 20.12
CA ALA A 296 -13.18 -5.56 21.42
C ALA A 296 -12.84 -4.19 22.04
N GLU A 297 -11.60 -3.71 21.88
CA GLU A 297 -11.18 -2.36 22.32
C GLU A 297 -11.88 -1.27 21.52
N TRP A 298 -12.00 -1.45 20.20
CA TRP A 298 -12.81 -0.57 19.35
C TRP A 298 -14.27 -0.51 19.81
N TRP A 299 -14.86 -1.66 20.11
CA TRP A 299 -16.23 -1.73 20.58
C TRP A 299 -16.42 -1.12 21.97
N LEU A 300 -15.45 -1.33 22.88
CA LEU A 300 -15.42 -0.77 24.22
C LEU A 300 -15.54 0.76 24.17
N GLU A 301 -14.67 1.42 23.40
CA GLU A 301 -14.66 2.87 23.25
C GLU A 301 -15.91 3.37 22.54
N ARG A 302 -16.31 2.74 21.43
CA ARG A 302 -17.49 3.14 20.66
C ARG A 302 -18.77 3.11 21.49
N GLN A 303 -18.90 2.13 22.38
CA GLN A 303 -20.08 1.97 23.24
C GLN A 303 -19.94 2.64 24.61
N GLY A 304 -18.78 3.25 24.92
CA GLY A 304 -18.51 3.85 26.23
C GLY A 304 -18.57 2.84 27.38
N LEU A 305 -18.15 1.60 27.15
CA LEU A 305 -18.18 0.52 28.12
C LEU A 305 -16.96 0.60 29.07
N ALA A 306 -17.15 0.19 30.33
CA ALA A 306 -16.09 0.25 31.35
C ALA A 306 -15.13 -0.95 31.33
N GLU A 307 -15.59 -2.11 30.85
CA GLU A 307 -14.82 -3.36 30.93
C GLU A 307 -14.72 -4.09 29.59
N LEU A 308 -13.52 -4.53 29.26
CA LEU A 308 -13.23 -5.28 28.03
C LEU A 308 -13.99 -6.62 27.95
N LYS A 309 -14.32 -7.23 29.10
CA LYS A 309 -15.14 -8.44 29.16
C LYS A 309 -16.55 -8.19 28.61
N SER A 310 -17.20 -7.11 29.05
CA SER A 310 -18.53 -6.70 28.59
C SER A 310 -18.51 -6.30 27.11
N ALA A 311 -17.42 -5.66 26.66
CA ALA A 311 -17.22 -5.34 25.25
C ALA A 311 -17.10 -6.61 24.38
N ARG A 312 -16.25 -7.57 24.76
CA ARG A 312 -16.13 -8.86 24.05
C ARG A 312 -17.47 -9.59 23.96
N GLN A 313 -18.23 -9.66 25.04
CA GLN A 313 -19.53 -10.34 25.05
C GLN A 313 -20.54 -9.66 24.12
N SER A 314 -20.78 -8.36 24.31
CA SER A 314 -21.79 -7.62 23.53
C SER A 314 -21.42 -7.51 22.05
N LEU A 315 -20.14 -7.36 21.71
CA LEU A 315 -19.68 -7.43 20.32
C LEU A 315 -19.92 -8.82 19.73
N GLY A 316 -19.58 -9.88 20.46
CA GLY A 316 -19.78 -11.27 20.02
C GLY A 316 -21.26 -11.56 19.72
N GLU A 317 -22.16 -11.13 20.60
CA GLU A 317 -23.61 -11.23 20.39
C GLU A 317 -24.08 -10.43 19.17
N ARG A 318 -23.55 -9.21 19.00
CA ARG A 318 -23.86 -8.32 17.86
C ARG A 318 -23.41 -8.90 16.52
N LEU A 319 -22.25 -9.55 16.48
CA LEU A 319 -21.72 -10.24 15.30
C LEU A 319 -22.51 -11.51 15.01
N LYS A 320 -22.73 -12.35 16.03
CA LYS A 320 -23.53 -13.58 15.93
C LYS A 320 -24.91 -13.31 15.35
N ARG A 321 -25.59 -12.26 15.81
CA ARG A 321 -26.91 -11.87 15.30
C ARG A 321 -26.89 -11.56 13.81
N SER A 322 -25.83 -10.93 13.29
CA SER A 322 -25.72 -10.67 11.84
C SER A 322 -25.58 -11.96 11.04
N VAL A 323 -24.88 -12.96 11.57
CA VAL A 323 -24.76 -14.29 10.96
C VAL A 323 -26.09 -15.03 11.03
N GLU A 324 -26.82 -14.96 12.15
CA GLU A 324 -28.14 -15.62 12.28
C GLU A 324 -29.17 -15.10 11.25
N LEU A 325 -29.06 -13.82 10.86
CA LEU A 325 -29.89 -13.17 9.86
C LEU A 325 -29.49 -13.46 8.41
N SER A 326 -28.36 -14.15 8.17
CA SER A 326 -28.05 -14.72 6.85
C SER A 326 -28.97 -15.89 6.49
N HIS A 327 -29.59 -16.52 7.50
CA HIS A 327 -30.35 -17.76 7.39
C HIS A 327 -29.53 -18.95 6.84
N SER A 328 -28.19 -18.90 6.93
CA SER A 328 -27.28 -19.96 6.51
C SER A 328 -26.79 -20.78 7.70
N PRO A 329 -27.21 -22.06 7.83
CA PRO A 329 -26.70 -22.95 8.87
C PRO A 329 -25.18 -23.16 8.80
N GLY A 330 -24.62 -23.15 7.58
CA GLY A 330 -23.18 -23.29 7.37
C GLY A 330 -22.39 -22.07 7.86
N GLU A 331 -22.86 -20.85 7.58
CA GLU A 331 -22.22 -19.64 8.12
C GLU A 331 -22.26 -19.63 9.65
N TYR A 332 -23.41 -19.99 10.24
CA TYR A 332 -23.54 -20.12 11.68
C TYR A 332 -22.60 -21.17 12.26
N ALA A 333 -22.45 -22.32 11.59
CA ALA A 333 -21.54 -23.39 11.98
C ALA A 333 -20.09 -22.93 12.01
N ILE A 334 -19.64 -22.22 10.98
CA ILE A 334 -18.30 -21.62 10.91
C ILE A 334 -18.11 -20.65 12.06
N PHE A 335 -18.97 -19.64 12.19
CA PHE A 335 -18.82 -18.57 13.19
C PHE A 335 -18.81 -19.12 14.61
N ARG A 336 -19.77 -19.99 14.95
CA ARG A 336 -19.88 -20.56 16.29
C ARG A 336 -18.69 -21.45 16.63
N THR A 337 -18.33 -22.37 15.74
CA THR A 337 -17.24 -23.31 15.98
C THR A 337 -15.90 -22.60 16.08
N TYR A 338 -15.67 -21.58 15.24
CA TYR A 338 -14.46 -20.77 15.28
C TYR A 338 -14.23 -20.15 16.67
N HIS A 339 -15.24 -19.44 17.19
CA HIS A 339 -15.13 -18.79 18.49
C HIS A 339 -15.10 -19.79 19.67
N GLU A 340 -15.86 -20.89 19.60
CA GLU A 340 -15.86 -21.94 20.64
C GLU A 340 -14.48 -22.61 20.77
N VAL A 341 -13.82 -22.91 19.65
CA VAL A 341 -12.60 -23.73 19.65
C VAL A 341 -11.33 -22.89 19.72
N PHE A 342 -11.23 -21.82 18.93
CA PHE A 342 -10.00 -21.05 18.80
C PHE A 342 -9.94 -19.86 19.77
N GLY A 343 -11.08 -19.38 20.26
CA GLY A 343 -11.13 -18.30 21.25
C GLY A 343 -10.31 -18.62 22.51
N PRO A 344 -10.55 -19.76 23.19
CA PRO A 344 -9.75 -20.16 24.34
C PRO A 344 -8.28 -20.49 24.01
N LYS A 345 -8.01 -20.98 22.79
CA LYS A 345 -6.65 -21.38 22.36
C LYS A 345 -5.73 -20.18 22.10
N LEU A 346 -6.25 -19.12 21.46
CA LEU A 346 -5.45 -17.99 20.98
C LEU A 346 -5.61 -16.72 21.84
N GLY A 347 -6.68 -16.63 22.64
CA GLY A 347 -6.96 -15.48 23.50
C GLY A 347 -6.95 -14.16 22.71
N ASP A 348 -6.14 -13.21 23.14
CA ASP A 348 -6.03 -11.89 22.52
C ASP A 348 -5.38 -11.90 21.14
N ARG A 349 -4.68 -12.98 20.78
CA ARG A 349 -4.10 -13.17 19.46
C ARG A 349 -5.07 -13.77 18.45
N LEU A 350 -6.29 -14.13 18.86
CA LEU A 350 -7.31 -14.67 17.96
C LEU A 350 -7.55 -13.68 16.81
N PRO A 351 -7.35 -14.05 15.54
CA PRO A 351 -7.73 -13.20 14.44
C PRO A 351 -9.24 -12.93 14.42
N ALA A 352 -9.64 -11.71 14.08
CA ALA A 352 -11.05 -11.38 13.93
C ALA A 352 -11.67 -12.12 12.74
N LEU A 353 -12.73 -12.90 13.00
CA LEU A 353 -13.59 -13.46 11.96
C LEU A 353 -14.78 -12.51 11.76
N ILE A 354 -14.69 -11.67 10.73
CA ILE A 354 -15.58 -10.53 10.52
C ILE A 354 -16.72 -10.96 9.59
N PRO A 355 -17.97 -11.03 10.05
CA PRO A 355 -19.07 -11.52 9.23
C PRO A 355 -19.72 -10.43 8.37
N GLN A 356 -20.31 -10.84 7.24
CA GLN A 356 -21.22 -10.04 6.42
C GLN A 356 -20.59 -8.71 5.93
N VAL A 357 -19.45 -8.80 5.25
CA VAL A 357 -18.62 -7.63 4.88
C VAL A 357 -19.00 -7.09 3.52
N TYR A 358 -19.26 -5.78 3.40
CA TYR A 358 -19.58 -5.13 2.13
C TYR A 358 -18.31 -4.76 1.35
N LEU A 359 -18.20 -5.21 0.10
CA LEU A 359 -17.02 -5.02 -0.76
C LEU A 359 -17.23 -3.97 -1.86
N HIS A 360 -18.42 -3.98 -2.46
CA HIS A 360 -18.73 -3.14 -3.61
C HIS A 360 -19.99 -2.34 -3.35
N TYR A 361 -19.90 -1.03 -3.59
CA TYR A 361 -21.06 -0.18 -3.70
C TYR A 361 -21.41 -0.01 -5.17
N ASP A 362 -22.69 -0.27 -5.47
CA ASP A 362 -23.26 -0.07 -6.79
C ASP A 362 -24.24 1.11 -6.70
N PRO A 363 -23.97 2.25 -7.35
CA PRO A 363 -24.83 3.43 -7.27
C PRO A 363 -26.13 3.28 -8.06
N PHE A 364 -26.27 2.23 -8.87
CA PHE A 364 -27.47 1.99 -9.67
C PHE A 364 -28.21 0.75 -9.16
N THR A 365 -29.53 0.86 -9.07
CA THR A 365 -30.41 -0.28 -8.90
C THR A 365 -30.40 -1.18 -10.14
N GLN A 366 -30.83 -2.43 -9.98
CA GLN A 366 -30.93 -3.37 -11.10
C GLN A 366 -31.85 -2.84 -12.21
N ALA A 367 -32.95 -2.18 -11.84
CA ALA A 367 -33.88 -1.56 -12.78
C ALA A 367 -33.22 -0.44 -13.60
N GLU A 368 -32.47 0.46 -12.94
CA GLU A 368 -31.76 1.56 -13.62
C GLU A 368 -30.66 1.05 -14.56
N ARG A 369 -29.94 -0.01 -14.18
CA ARG A 369 -28.94 -0.64 -15.06
C ARG A 369 -29.55 -1.24 -16.31
N VAL A 370 -30.67 -1.95 -16.16
CA VAL A 370 -31.42 -2.52 -17.29
C VAL A 370 -31.90 -1.41 -18.21
N GLN A 371 -32.41 -0.30 -17.66
CA GLN A 371 -32.85 0.86 -18.43
C GLN A 371 -31.69 1.55 -19.18
N LEU A 372 -30.50 1.61 -18.58
CA LEU A 372 -29.31 2.26 -19.15
C LEU A 372 -28.50 1.35 -20.10
N GLY A 373 -28.96 0.11 -20.36
CA GLY A 373 -28.23 -0.86 -21.18
C GLY A 373 -26.85 -1.23 -20.60
N LYS A 374 -26.63 -1.01 -19.31
CA LYS A 374 -25.38 -1.36 -18.63
C LYS A 374 -25.43 -2.81 -18.17
N GLY A 375 -24.30 -3.52 -18.29
CA GLY A 375 -24.16 -4.93 -17.89
C GLY A 375 -24.57 -5.22 -16.44
N SER A 376 -24.65 -6.51 -16.09
CA SER A 376 -25.19 -6.98 -14.80
C SER A 376 -24.55 -6.31 -13.59
N VAL A 377 -25.37 -6.10 -12.54
CA VAL A 377 -24.95 -5.73 -11.17
C VAL A 377 -23.68 -6.48 -10.77
N LEU A 378 -22.72 -5.80 -10.11
CA LEU A 378 -21.54 -6.47 -9.53
C LEU A 378 -22.05 -7.64 -8.70
N ALA A 379 -21.77 -8.87 -9.16
CA ALA A 379 -22.46 -10.07 -8.70
C ALA A 379 -22.23 -10.35 -7.21
N ARG A 380 -21.15 -9.81 -6.63
CA ARG A 380 -20.80 -9.95 -5.22
C ARG A 380 -20.67 -8.60 -4.54
N GLN A 381 -21.67 -8.24 -3.74
CA GLN A 381 -21.69 -7.00 -2.96
C GLN A 381 -21.29 -7.21 -1.50
N ARG A 382 -21.41 -8.45 -1.00
CA ARG A 382 -21.17 -8.85 0.39
C ARG A 382 -20.42 -10.18 0.43
N MET A 383 -19.43 -10.29 1.31
CA MET A 383 -18.69 -11.51 1.65
C MET A 383 -19.25 -12.10 2.94
N ASP A 384 -19.30 -13.43 3.05
CA ASP A 384 -19.82 -14.08 4.26
C ASP A 384 -18.89 -13.85 5.47
N PHE A 385 -17.58 -14.07 5.29
CA PHE A 385 -16.57 -13.71 6.30
C PHE A 385 -15.28 -13.14 5.68
N LEU A 386 -14.65 -12.25 6.43
CA LEU A 386 -13.32 -11.70 6.17
C LEU A 386 -12.42 -11.92 7.39
N MET A 387 -11.15 -12.24 7.14
CA MET A 387 -10.08 -12.14 8.12
C MET A 387 -8.95 -11.29 7.55
N LEU A 388 -8.34 -10.50 8.43
CA LEU A 388 -7.22 -9.64 8.11
C LEU A 388 -6.06 -10.09 8.98
N LEU A 389 -5.04 -10.71 8.36
CA LEU A 389 -3.87 -11.22 9.07
C LEU A 389 -2.64 -10.33 8.80
N ASP A 390 -1.56 -10.63 9.53
CA ASP A 390 -0.25 -10.03 9.32
C ASP A 390 0.23 -10.18 7.86
N GLY A 391 1.11 -9.27 7.43
CA GLY A 391 1.57 -9.23 6.05
C GLY A 391 0.47 -8.83 5.04
N ARG A 392 -0.63 -8.23 5.52
CA ARG A 392 -1.79 -7.79 4.72
C ARG A 392 -2.50 -8.91 3.98
N VAL A 393 -2.41 -10.13 4.50
CA VAL A 393 -3.18 -11.26 3.99
C VAL A 393 -4.66 -11.01 4.27
N ARG A 394 -5.48 -11.01 3.21
CA ARG A 394 -6.94 -10.85 3.29
C ARG A 394 -7.60 -12.16 2.91
N ILE A 395 -8.21 -12.81 3.90
CA ILE A 395 -8.84 -14.12 3.71
C ILE A 395 -10.33 -13.93 3.64
N VAL A 396 -10.93 -14.40 2.56
CA VAL A 396 -12.37 -14.42 2.34
C VAL A 396 -12.83 -15.86 2.49
N ILE A 397 -13.83 -16.06 3.33
CA ILE A 397 -14.47 -17.35 3.53
C ILE A 397 -15.93 -17.21 3.12
N GLU A 398 -16.39 -18.11 2.26
CA GLU A 398 -17.73 -18.08 1.68
C GLU A 398 -18.39 -19.45 1.87
N VAL A 399 -19.71 -19.44 2.05
CA VAL A 399 -20.52 -20.66 2.24
C VAL A 399 -21.49 -20.81 1.09
N ASP A 400 -21.26 -21.82 0.25
CA ASP A 400 -22.03 -22.03 -0.95
C ASP A 400 -23.19 -23.00 -0.76
N GLY A 401 -24.41 -22.45 -0.73
CA GLY A 401 -25.62 -23.25 -0.85
C GLY A 401 -26.04 -23.49 -2.30
N GLN A 402 -27.06 -24.33 -2.48
CA GLN A 402 -27.63 -24.67 -3.80
C GLN A 402 -28.01 -23.42 -4.62
N GLN A 403 -28.46 -22.36 -3.95
CA GLN A 403 -28.83 -21.08 -4.55
C GLN A 403 -27.68 -20.37 -5.30
N HIS A 404 -26.41 -20.71 -5.06
CA HIS A 404 -25.28 -20.07 -5.75
C HIS A 404 -24.93 -20.70 -7.09
N TYR A 405 -25.31 -21.95 -7.33
CA TYR A 405 -24.92 -22.69 -8.53
C TYR A 405 -26.09 -23.42 -9.21
N ALA A 406 -27.31 -23.34 -8.68
CA ALA A 406 -28.49 -23.99 -9.23
C ALA A 406 -29.59 -22.99 -9.61
N GLU A 407 -30.40 -23.37 -10.60
CA GLU A 407 -31.58 -22.64 -11.03
C GLU A 407 -32.76 -23.62 -11.03
N GLY A 408 -33.86 -23.26 -10.36
CA GLY A 408 -35.01 -24.16 -10.18
C GLY A 408 -34.65 -25.49 -9.51
N GLY A 409 -33.66 -25.50 -8.61
CA GLY A 409 -33.19 -26.70 -7.91
C GLY A 409 -32.27 -27.62 -8.74
N ARG A 410 -31.93 -27.26 -9.99
CA ARG A 410 -31.00 -28.01 -10.84
C ARG A 410 -29.69 -27.25 -11.01
N ALA A 411 -28.55 -27.93 -10.92
CA ALA A 411 -27.25 -27.31 -11.14
C ALA A 411 -27.19 -26.62 -12.51
N SER A 412 -26.68 -25.39 -12.53
CA SER A 412 -26.55 -24.54 -13.71
C SER A 412 -25.07 -24.27 -14.00
N PRO A 413 -24.53 -24.80 -15.11
CA PRO A 413 -23.15 -24.52 -15.52
C PRO A 413 -22.88 -23.02 -15.68
N ALA A 414 -23.88 -22.23 -16.05
CA ALA A 414 -23.76 -20.78 -16.20
C ALA A 414 -23.57 -20.07 -14.84
N HIS A 415 -24.33 -20.45 -13.81
CA HIS A 415 -24.14 -19.92 -12.45
C HIS A 415 -22.78 -20.34 -11.89
N TYR A 416 -22.38 -21.59 -12.09
CA TYR A 416 -21.06 -22.06 -11.72
C TYR A 416 -19.94 -21.26 -12.41
N ALA A 417 -20.05 -21.01 -13.72
CA ALA A 417 -19.06 -20.25 -14.48
C ALA A 417 -18.88 -18.82 -13.94
N LYS A 418 -19.99 -18.12 -13.63
CA LYS A 418 -19.96 -16.79 -13.00
C LYS A 418 -19.31 -16.82 -11.63
N MET A 419 -19.65 -17.83 -10.82
CA MET A 419 -19.07 -18.02 -9.50
C MET A 419 -17.54 -18.15 -9.55
N VAL A 420 -17.01 -19.00 -10.43
CA VAL A 420 -15.55 -19.19 -10.56
C VAL A 420 -14.85 -18.01 -11.25
N GLU A 421 -15.55 -17.22 -12.05
CA GLU A 421 -15.03 -15.96 -12.60
C GLU A 421 -14.79 -14.92 -11.50
N GLU A 422 -15.75 -14.75 -10.60
CA GLU A 422 -15.61 -13.88 -9.44
C GLU A 422 -14.48 -14.33 -8.50
N ASP A 423 -14.27 -15.64 -8.36
CA ASP A 423 -13.15 -16.18 -7.57
C ASP A 423 -11.81 -15.77 -8.14
N ARG A 424 -11.65 -15.89 -9.46
CA ARG A 424 -10.42 -15.45 -10.14
C ARG A 424 -10.23 -13.96 -9.98
N ARG A 425 -11.30 -13.16 -10.11
CA ARG A 425 -11.26 -11.71 -9.93
C ARG A 425 -10.75 -11.32 -8.54
N LEU A 426 -11.28 -11.92 -7.47
CA LEU A 426 -10.84 -11.64 -6.10
C LEU A 426 -9.40 -12.11 -5.85
N ARG A 427 -9.03 -13.30 -6.31
CA ARG A 427 -7.67 -13.82 -6.16
C ARG A 427 -6.63 -12.96 -6.89
N LEU A 428 -6.95 -12.48 -8.09
CA LEU A 428 -6.10 -11.56 -8.84
C LEU A 428 -5.97 -10.18 -8.17
N GLN A 429 -6.91 -9.80 -7.29
CA GLN A 429 -6.81 -8.62 -6.43
C GLN A 429 -6.00 -8.85 -5.15
N GLY A 430 -5.50 -10.09 -4.93
CA GLY A 430 -4.68 -10.45 -3.78
C GLY A 430 -5.44 -11.01 -2.58
N TYR A 431 -6.72 -11.36 -2.73
CA TYR A 431 -7.46 -12.06 -1.69
C TYR A 431 -7.14 -13.57 -1.72
N GLU A 432 -7.00 -14.19 -0.55
CA GLU A 432 -7.10 -15.64 -0.42
C GLU A 432 -8.58 -16.00 -0.25
N LEU A 433 -9.11 -16.86 -1.13
CA LEU A 433 -10.53 -17.23 -1.12
C LEU A 433 -10.70 -18.72 -0.85
N TYR A 434 -11.48 -19.04 0.18
CA TYR A 434 -11.86 -20.40 0.58
C TYR A 434 -13.38 -20.54 0.62
N ARG A 435 -13.91 -21.56 -0.06
CA ARG A 435 -15.35 -21.83 -0.14
C ARG A 435 -15.68 -23.12 0.59
N PHE A 436 -16.72 -23.08 1.41
CA PHE A 436 -17.34 -24.23 2.05
C PHE A 436 -18.61 -24.56 1.26
N GLY A 437 -18.69 -25.73 0.67
CA GLY A 437 -19.93 -26.22 0.09
C GLY A 437 -20.95 -26.55 1.18
N GLY A 438 -22.23 -26.25 0.95
CA GLY A 438 -23.29 -26.54 1.92
C GLY A 438 -23.40 -28.03 2.29
N ALA A 439 -22.98 -28.93 1.41
CA ALA A 439 -22.90 -30.36 1.67
C ALA A 439 -21.79 -30.77 2.66
N GLU A 440 -20.86 -29.87 2.98
CA GLU A 440 -19.84 -30.10 4.03
C GLU A 440 -20.42 -29.91 5.44
N CYS A 441 -21.55 -29.21 5.54
CA CYS A 441 -22.24 -28.87 6.79
C CYS A 441 -23.65 -29.49 6.87
N THR A 442 -23.82 -30.74 6.42
CA THR A 442 -25.13 -31.42 6.37
C THR A 442 -25.80 -31.64 7.72
N ASP A 443 -25.04 -31.63 8.81
CA ASP A 443 -25.53 -31.71 10.18
C ASP A 443 -25.59 -30.34 10.89
N ALA A 444 -25.49 -29.25 10.11
CA ALA A 444 -25.87 -27.92 10.54
C ALA A 444 -27.26 -27.57 9.99
N ASP A 445 -28.17 -27.17 10.86
CA ASP A 445 -29.55 -26.85 10.48
C ASP A 445 -30.12 -25.71 11.32
N LYS A 446 -31.15 -25.04 10.80
CA LYS A 446 -31.97 -24.08 11.54
C LYS A 446 -33.38 -24.65 11.70
N SER A 447 -33.66 -25.22 12.87
CA SER A 447 -34.95 -25.82 13.23
C SER A 447 -35.57 -25.09 14.41
N ASN A 448 -36.87 -24.77 14.33
CA ASN A 448 -37.62 -24.08 15.39
C ASN A 448 -36.92 -22.81 15.93
N ASP A 449 -36.44 -21.97 15.01
CA ASP A 449 -35.67 -20.75 15.30
C ASP A 449 -34.39 -20.95 16.12
N ARG A 450 -33.86 -22.17 16.16
CA ARG A 450 -32.58 -22.50 16.79
C ARG A 450 -31.64 -23.14 15.79
N TYR A 451 -30.40 -22.69 15.81
CA TYR A 451 -29.33 -23.31 15.04
C TYR A 451 -28.74 -24.51 15.80
N VAL A 452 -28.64 -25.64 15.11
CA VAL A 452 -27.92 -26.82 15.56
C VAL A 452 -26.69 -26.97 14.67
N VAL A 453 -25.54 -27.33 15.26
CA VAL A 453 -24.33 -27.67 14.50
C VAL A 453 -23.80 -28.96 15.07
N GLY A 454 -23.83 -30.01 14.26
CA GLY A 454 -23.37 -31.33 14.61
C GLY A 454 -21.84 -31.50 14.49
N PRO A 455 -21.35 -32.70 14.83
CA PRO A 455 -19.91 -33.00 14.90
C PRO A 455 -19.19 -32.96 13.54
N GLN A 456 -19.86 -33.25 12.43
CA GLN A 456 -19.24 -33.24 11.10
C GLN A 456 -18.92 -31.81 10.67
N ALA A 457 -19.90 -30.90 10.69
CA ALA A 457 -19.69 -29.49 10.39
C ALA A 457 -18.60 -28.89 11.32
N LYS A 458 -18.63 -29.20 12.62
CA LYS A 458 -17.58 -28.77 13.55
C LYS A 458 -16.19 -29.24 13.11
N LYS A 459 -16.05 -30.52 12.75
CA LYS A 459 -14.76 -31.09 12.33
C LYS A 459 -14.21 -30.39 11.09
N VAL A 460 -15.03 -30.18 10.07
CA VAL A 460 -14.60 -29.50 8.82
C VAL A 460 -14.07 -28.10 9.12
N VAL A 461 -14.77 -27.34 9.97
CA VAL A 461 -14.35 -25.99 10.38
C VAL A 461 -13.03 -26.03 11.16
N ILE A 462 -12.89 -26.95 12.12
CA ILE A 462 -11.66 -27.09 12.92
C ILE A 462 -10.47 -27.44 12.01
N ASP A 463 -10.60 -28.49 11.19
CA ASP A 463 -9.55 -28.98 10.30
C ASP A 463 -9.09 -27.87 9.32
N PHE A 464 -10.02 -27.04 8.84
CA PHE A 464 -9.70 -25.91 7.98
C PHE A 464 -8.88 -24.84 8.71
N PHE A 465 -9.36 -24.35 9.86
CA PHE A 465 -8.70 -23.25 10.56
C PHE A 465 -7.36 -23.64 11.16
N GLU A 466 -7.18 -24.89 11.60
CA GLU A 466 -5.86 -25.39 12.05
C GLU A 466 -4.84 -25.30 10.90
N ARG A 467 -5.19 -25.79 9.70
CA ARG A 467 -4.31 -25.70 8.52
C ARG A 467 -4.10 -24.27 8.04
N LEU A 468 -5.13 -23.43 8.12
CA LEU A 468 -5.05 -22.02 7.74
C LEU A 468 -4.07 -21.28 8.66
N PHE A 469 -4.16 -21.52 9.96
CA PHE A 469 -3.28 -20.91 10.95
C PHE A 469 -1.86 -21.42 10.87
N ASP A 470 -1.64 -22.71 10.59
CA ASP A 470 -0.31 -23.25 10.32
C ASP A 470 0.33 -22.58 9.09
N ARG A 471 -0.43 -22.46 7.99
CA ARG A 471 0.02 -21.80 6.75
C ARG A 471 0.45 -20.36 7.00
N HIS A 472 -0.35 -19.61 7.75
CA HIS A 472 -0.13 -18.19 8.03
C HIS A 472 0.65 -17.93 9.32
N LYS A 473 1.20 -18.98 9.94
CA LYS A 473 2.00 -18.91 11.17
C LYS A 473 1.29 -18.18 12.32
N VAL A 474 -0.03 -18.31 12.41
CA VAL A 474 -0.82 -17.81 13.54
C VAL A 474 -0.61 -18.76 14.71
N LYS A 475 0.11 -18.30 15.74
CA LYS A 475 0.51 -19.14 16.89
C LYS A 475 -0.24 -18.75 18.16
N PRO A 476 -0.55 -19.73 19.05
CA PRO A 476 -1.12 -19.50 20.37
C PRO A 476 -0.35 -18.52 21.23
#